data_AF-A0A5D3E9Y6-F1
#
_entry.id   AF-A0A5D3E9Y6-F1
#
_cell.length_a   1.000
_cell.length_b   1.000
_cell.length_c   1.000
_cell.angle_alpha   90.00
_cell.angle_beta   90.00
_cell.angle_gamma   90.00
#
_symmetry.space_group_name_H-M   'P 1'
#
loop_
_entity.id
_entity.type
_entity.pdbx_description
1 polymer ?
#
loop_
_entity_poly.entity_id
_entity_poly.type
_entity_poly.pdbx_seq_one_letter_code
_entity_poly.pdbx_strand_id
1 'polypeptide(L)' 'MNKKERIEYLKTHQSKIWLETRKQIFEKLSNEQSMFCCCGKLATGLHEISCRKFNAKVDNTTLDKLKILK' A
#
# COMPACT_ATOMS: atom_id res chain seq x y z
N MET A 1 -19.84 0.09 2.01
CA MET A 1 -18.74 -0.51 1.23
C MET A 1 -17.82 -1.28 2.16
N ASN A 2 -17.59 -2.55 1.84
CA ASN A 2 -16.53 -3.30 2.45
C ASN A 2 -15.16 -2.80 1.95
N LYS A 3 -14.09 -3.29 2.57
CA LYS A 3 -12.73 -2.85 2.29
C LYS A 3 -12.30 -3.08 0.84
N LYS A 4 -12.63 -4.26 0.28
CA LYS A 4 -12.26 -4.62 -1.09
C LYS A 4 -12.97 -3.73 -2.11
N GLU A 5 -14.28 -3.52 -1.90
CA GLU A 5 -15.08 -2.61 -2.72
C GLU A 5 -14.54 -1.18 -2.66
N ARG A 6 -14.06 -0.72 -1.49
CA ARG A 6 -13.42 0.60 -1.36
C ARG A 6 -12.12 0.73 -2.12
N ILE A 7 -11.28 -0.29 -2.11
CA ILE A 7 -10.06 -0.29 -2.92
C ILE A 7 -10.43 -0.24 -4.40
N GLU A 8 -11.36 -1.06 -4.85
CA GLU A 8 -11.77 -1.09 -6.26
C GLU A 8 -12.43 0.21 -6.69
N TYR A 9 -13.26 0.83 -5.85
CA TYR A 9 -13.82 2.15 -6.11
C TYR A 9 -12.73 3.22 -6.26
N LEU A 10 -11.75 3.27 -5.34
CA LEU A 10 -10.66 4.24 -5.42
C LEU A 10 -9.77 4.00 -6.65
N LYS A 11 -9.49 2.75 -7.00
CA LYS A 11 -8.73 2.41 -8.21
C LYS A 11 -9.45 2.80 -9.50
N THR A 12 -10.78 2.75 -9.52
CA THR A 12 -11.59 3.02 -10.72
C THR A 12 -11.97 4.49 -10.86
N HIS A 13 -12.44 5.12 -9.78
CA HIS A 13 -12.99 6.48 -9.81
C HIS A 13 -11.99 7.55 -9.37
N GLN A 14 -10.98 7.20 -8.57
CA GLN A 14 -9.97 8.12 -8.04
C GLN A 14 -8.55 7.57 -8.29
N SER A 15 -8.35 6.95 -9.45
CA SER A 15 -7.15 6.17 -9.80
C SER A 15 -5.84 6.94 -9.58
N LYS A 16 -5.79 8.20 -10.00
CA LYS A 16 -4.64 9.09 -9.82
C LYS A 16 -4.29 9.28 -8.34
N ILE A 17 -5.27 9.67 -7.52
CA ILE A 17 -5.09 9.90 -6.09
C ILE A 17 -4.67 8.60 -5.38
N TRP A 18 -5.31 7.48 -5.77
CA TRP A 18 -4.96 6.17 -5.26
C TRP A 18 -3.50 5.81 -5.56
N LEU A 19 -3.06 5.92 -6.82
CA LEU A 19 -1.71 5.56 -7.24
C LEU A 19 -0.64 6.45 -6.60
N GLU A 20 -0.85 7.76 -6.56
CA GLU A 20 0.08 8.72 -5.95
C GLU A 20 0.23 8.46 -4.45
N THR A 21 -0.90 8.31 -3.74
CA THR A 21 -0.89 8.05 -2.29
C THR A 21 -0.28 6.68 -2.00
N ARG A 22 -0.64 5.66 -2.79
CA ARG A 22 -0.09 4.31 -2.64
C ARG A 22 1.42 4.30 -2.84
N LYS A 23 1.93 5.02 -3.85
CA LYS A 23 3.38 5.15 -4.08
C LYS A 23 4.08 5.80 -2.87
N GLN A 24 3.55 6.90 -2.36
CA GLN A 24 4.12 7.57 -1.17
C GLN A 24 4.13 6.64 0.06
N ILE A 25 3.04 5.90 0.29
CA ILE A 25 2.95 4.94 1.39
C ILE A 25 3.91 3.76 1.19
N PHE A 26 4.07 3.27 -0.05
CA PHE A 26 5.01 2.22 -0.37
C PHE A 26 6.44 2.64 -0.04
N GLU A 27 6.90 3.78 -0.55
CA GLU A 27 8.24 4.31 -0.30
C GLU A 27 8.47 4.54 1.20
N LYS A 28 7.49 5.15 1.89
CA LYS A 28 7.58 5.36 3.34
C LYS A 28 7.76 4.04 4.08
N LEU A 29 6.87 3.07 3.83
CA LEU A 29 6.91 1.80 4.55
C LEU A 29 8.16 0.98 4.20
N SER A 30 8.67 1.09 2.97
CA SER A 30 9.90 0.42 2.54
C SER A 30 11.12 1.00 3.26
N ASN A 31 11.23 2.33 3.31
CA ASN A 31 12.30 3.03 4.03
C ASN A 31 12.26 2.81 5.55
N GLU A 32 11.08 2.56 6.12
CA GLU A 32 10.91 2.22 7.54
C GLU A 32 11.20 0.75 7.87
N GLN A 33 11.33 -0.13 6.86
CA GLN A 33 11.65 -1.52 7.13
C GLN A 33 13.09 -1.68 7.62
N SER A 34 13.27 -2.62 8.55
CA SER A 34 14.60 -3.12 8.91
C SER A 34 15.21 -3.92 7.74
N MET A 35 16.35 -4.58 7.97
CA MET A 35 16.95 -5.53 7.02
C MET A 35 15.96 -6.59 6.49
N PHE A 36 14.95 -6.94 7.28
CA PHE A 36 13.90 -7.89 6.89
C PHE A 36 12.57 -7.21 6.63
N CYS A 37 11.91 -7.64 5.56
CA CYS A 37 10.52 -7.37 5.26
C CYS A 37 9.60 -8.04 6.28
N CYS A 38 8.40 -7.51 6.49
CA CYS A 38 7.34 -8.11 7.32
C CYS A 38 6.97 -9.57 6.97
N CYS A 39 7.42 -10.11 5.84
CA CYS A 39 7.24 -11.52 5.50
C CYS A 39 8.38 -12.45 5.95
N GLY A 40 9.48 -11.89 6.48
CA GLY A 40 10.68 -12.61 6.91
C GLY A 40 11.82 -12.69 5.89
N LYS A 41 11.59 -12.26 4.64
CA LYS A 41 12.64 -12.15 3.60
C LYS A 41 13.37 -10.81 3.68
N LEU A 42 14.52 -10.68 3.02
CA LEU A 42 15.25 -9.41 2.94
C LEU A 42 14.40 -8.31 2.29
N ALA A 43 14.43 -7.11 2.87
CA ALA A 43 13.80 -5.92 2.32
C ALA A 43 14.75 -5.27 1.30
N THR A 44 14.52 -5.54 0.01
CA THR A 44 15.42 -5.12 -1.09
C THR A 44 14.75 -4.19 -2.11
N GLY A 45 13.56 -3.66 -1.85
CA GLY A 45 12.73 -2.99 -2.85
C GLY A 45 12.09 -3.99 -3.82
N LEU A 46 12.90 -4.78 -4.54
CA LEU A 46 12.42 -5.77 -5.52
C LEU A 46 11.50 -6.82 -4.87
N HIS A 47 11.88 -7.30 -3.69
CA HIS A 47 11.02 -8.21 -2.94
C HIS A 47 9.69 -7.55 -2.55
N GLU A 48 9.72 -6.30 -2.09
CA GLU A 48 8.54 -5.59 -1.59
C GLU A 48 7.51 -5.33 -2.68
N ILE A 49 7.94 -5.09 -3.92
CA ILE A 49 7.05 -4.94 -5.08
C ILE A 49 6.13 -6.16 -5.25
N SER A 50 6.65 -7.37 -5.04
CA SER A 50 5.90 -8.63 -5.21
C SER A 50 5.38 -9.25 -3.90
N CYS A 51 5.77 -8.69 -2.75
CA CYS A 51 5.44 -9.25 -1.44
C CYS A 51 3.97 -9.03 -1.09
N ARG A 52 3.17 -10.10 -1.06
CA ARG A 52 1.74 -10.02 -0.73
C ARG A 52 1.48 -9.42 0.66
N LYS A 53 2.26 -9.80 1.68
CA LYS A 53 2.08 -9.29 3.05
C LYS A 53 2.38 -7.79 3.14
N PHE A 54 3.46 -7.35 2.48
CA PHE A 54 3.84 -5.95 2.45
C PHE A 54 2.83 -5.10 1.67
N ASN A 55 2.43 -5.54 0.48
CA ASN A 55 1.45 -4.83 -0.33
C ASN A 55 0.07 -4.77 0.35
N ALA A 56 -0.33 -5.81 1.10
CA ALA A 56 -1.54 -5.73 1.92
C ALA A 56 -1.43 -4.67 3.02
N LYS A 57 -0.24 -4.50 3.64
CA LYS A 57 0.00 -3.42 4.60
C LYS A 57 -0.07 -2.05 3.92
N VAL A 58 0.59 -1.89 2.77
CA VAL A 58 0.54 -0.66 1.95
C VAL A 58 -0.91 -0.30 1.63
N ASP A 59 -1.68 -1.21 1.05
CA ASP A 59 -3.07 -0.96 0.66
C ASP A 59 -3.95 -0.56 1.85
N ASN A 60 -3.72 -1.15 3.03
CA ASN A 60 -4.46 -0.79 4.25
C ASN A 60 -4.14 0.62 4.71
N THR A 61 -2.85 0.97 4.74
CA THR A 61 -2.42 2.31 5.15
C THR A 61 -2.84 3.36 4.11
N THR A 62 -2.81 3.03 2.82
CA THR A 62 -3.35 3.89 1.74
C THR A 62 -4.85 4.11 1.94
N LEU A 63 -5.63 3.06 2.20
CA LEU A 63 -7.04 3.19 2.51
C LEU A 63 -7.28 4.08 3.73
N ASP A 64 -6.53 3.88 4.81
CA ASP A 64 -6.67 4.67 6.03
C ASP A 64 -6.37 6.15 5.78
N LYS A 65 -5.36 6.45 4.95
CA LYS A 65 -5.04 7.82 4.54
C LYS A 65 -6.15 8.44 3.68
N LEU A 66 -6.77 7.66 2.81
CA LEU A 66 -7.85 8.08 1.91
C LEU A 66 -9.26 7.90 2.51
N LYS A 67 -9.39 7.53 3.80
CA LYS A 67 -10.70 7.45 4.48
C LYS A 67 -11.41 8.80 4.52
N ILE A 68 -10.66 9.90 4.46
CA ILE A 68 -11.17 11.27 4.52
C ILE A 68 -11.82 11.67 3.18
N LEU A 69 -11.43 11.06 2.07
CA LEU A 69 -12.09 11.25 0.78
C LEU A 69 -13.41 10.47 0.79
N LYS A 70 -14.53 11.20 0.80
CA LYS A 70 -15.89 10.65 0.74
C LYS A 70 -16.25 10.29 -0.70
#